data_AF-A0A7R9BFE7-F1
#
_entry.id   AF-A0A7R9BFE7-F1
#
_cell.length_a   1.000
_cell.length_b   1.000
_cell.length_c   1.000
_cell.angle_alpha   90.00
_cell.angle_beta   90.00
_cell.angle_gamma   90.00
#
_symmetry.space_group_name_H-M   'P 1'
#
loop_
_entity.id
_entity.type
_entity.pdbx_description
1 polymer ?
#
loop_
_entity_poly.entity_id
_entity_poly.type
_entity_poly.pdbx_seq_one_letter_code
_entity_poly.pdbx_strand_id
1 'polypeptide(L)'
;MSDDELEMDIDSEDESVDGGPSDGRNGNLVFHSQAERRAHHNALERKRRDHIKDSFSGLRDVVPSLKGEKSSRAQILKKASEFIAFMRASNATHQSDIEDLKRQNAELELQITAMEKMKAERNRMEAREALRGKHSGSTA
;
A
#
# COMPACT_ATOMS: atom_id res chain seq x y z
N MET A 1 -38.94 -38.89 -12.77
CA MET A 1 -38.16 -38.74 -11.54
C MET A 1 -36.86 -39.45 -11.82
N SER A 2 -35.86 -38.69 -12.26
CA SER A 2 -34.54 -39.20 -12.65
C SER A 2 -33.63 -39.14 -11.44
N ASP A 3 -33.02 -40.28 -11.14
CA ASP A 3 -31.85 -40.43 -10.29
C ASP A 3 -30.74 -39.46 -10.73
N ASP A 4 -30.15 -38.77 -9.75
CA ASP A 4 -28.78 -38.23 -9.78
C ASP A 4 -28.44 -37.78 -8.34
N GLU A 5 -28.33 -38.76 -7.44
CA GLU A 5 -27.67 -38.57 -6.14
C GLU A 5 -26.32 -39.28 -6.17
N LEU A 6 -25.23 -38.52 -6.31
CA LEU A 6 -23.94 -38.69 -5.60
C LEU A 6 -22.85 -37.82 -6.25
N GLU A 7 -22.38 -36.81 -5.52
CA GLU A 7 -20.93 -36.66 -5.31
C GLU A 7 -20.69 -36.02 -3.94
N MET A 8 -20.34 -36.89 -2.99
CA MET A 8 -19.91 -36.55 -1.65
C MET A 8 -18.40 -36.36 -1.70
N ASP A 9 -17.92 -35.14 -1.92
CA ASP A 9 -16.50 -34.80 -1.70
C ASP A 9 -16.27 -34.57 -0.20
N ILE A 10 -16.16 -35.68 0.52
CA ILE A 10 -15.69 -35.74 1.90
C ILE A 10 -14.17 -35.86 1.87
N ASP A 11 -13.47 -34.75 1.67
CA ASP A 11 -12.03 -34.70 1.90
C ASP A 11 -11.76 -34.59 3.41
N SER A 12 -12.30 -35.56 4.15
CA SER A 12 -11.89 -35.87 5.51
C SER A 12 -10.84 -36.95 5.39
N GLU A 13 -9.57 -36.52 5.42
CA GLU A 13 -8.43 -37.40 5.68
C GLU A 13 -8.66 -38.07 7.05
N ASP A 14 -9.34 -39.22 7.02
CA ASP A 14 -9.43 -40.19 8.11
C ASP A 14 -8.14 -41.01 8.11
N GLU A 15 -7.13 -40.51 8.82
CA GLU A 15 -6.06 -41.36 9.33
C GLU A 15 -6.63 -42.21 10.47
N SER A 16 -7.40 -43.24 10.11
CA SER A 16 -7.79 -44.32 11.00
C SER A 16 -6.56 -45.18 11.29
N VAL A 17 -5.81 -44.81 12.32
CA VAL A 17 -4.76 -45.66 12.89
C VAL A 17 -5.40 -46.84 13.62
N ASP A 18 -5.70 -47.91 12.88
CA ASP A 18 -5.85 -49.25 13.45
C ASP A 18 -4.45 -49.85 13.68
N GLY A 19 -4.14 -50.19 14.92
CA GLY A 19 -2.79 -50.57 15.32
C GLY A 19 -2.62 -51.12 16.73
N GLY A 20 -3.51 -52.01 17.17
CA GLY A 20 -3.25 -53.03 18.21
C GLY A 20 -3.06 -52.58 19.68
N PRO A 21 -3.28 -53.47 20.67
CA PRO A 21 -3.10 -53.15 22.07
C PRO A 21 -1.64 -53.36 22.48
N SER A 22 -0.92 -52.27 22.79
CA SER A 22 0.39 -52.37 23.44
C SER A 22 0.55 -51.27 24.49
N ASP A 23 0.38 -51.73 25.72
CA ASP A 23 1.13 -51.39 26.92
C ASP A 23 1.65 -49.94 27.10
N GLY A 24 0.97 -49.22 28.00
CA GLY A 24 1.66 -48.51 29.07
C GLY A 24 2.49 -47.27 28.72
N ARG A 25 1.86 -46.15 28.35
CA ARG A 25 2.30 -44.80 28.78
C ARG A 25 1.13 -43.85 29.05
N ASN A 26 1.06 -43.51 30.33
CA ASN A 26 0.12 -42.69 31.05
C ASN A 26 -0.03 -41.24 30.52
N GLY A 27 -1.27 -40.86 30.16
CA GLY A 27 -1.86 -39.62 30.67
C GLY A 27 -1.85 -38.35 29.82
N ASN A 28 -2.43 -38.34 28.61
CA ASN A 28 -3.16 -37.13 28.15
C ASN A 28 -4.15 -37.31 26.97
N LEU A 29 -4.29 -38.50 26.39
CA LEU A 29 -5.24 -38.74 25.28
C LEU A 29 -6.60 -39.25 25.82
N VAL A 30 -7.13 -38.55 26.82
CA VAL A 30 -8.45 -38.90 27.38
C VAL A 30 -9.50 -38.47 26.37
N PHE A 31 -10.20 -39.46 25.83
CA PHE A 31 -11.44 -39.35 25.06
C PHE A 31 -12.21 -38.06 25.37
N HIS A 32 -11.98 -37.02 24.57
CA HIS A 32 -12.82 -35.85 24.61
C HIS A 32 -14.19 -36.34 24.14
N SER A 33 -15.16 -36.31 25.04
CA SER A 33 -16.56 -36.54 24.74
C SER A 33 -16.95 -35.74 23.49
N GLN A 34 -17.94 -36.22 22.74
CA GLN A 34 -18.43 -35.48 21.57
C GLN A 34 -18.80 -34.02 21.94
N ALA A 35 -19.23 -33.80 23.20
CA ALA A 35 -19.46 -32.48 23.77
C ALA A 35 -18.17 -31.64 23.90
N GLU A 36 -17.07 -32.20 24.40
CA GLU A 36 -15.78 -31.50 24.52
C GLU A 36 -15.19 -31.16 23.15
N ARG A 37 -15.28 -32.06 22.15
CA ARG A 37 -14.85 -31.75 20.77
C ARG A 37 -15.65 -30.57 20.19
N ARG A 38 -16.98 -30.56 20.37
CA ARG A 38 -17.83 -29.43 19.96
C ARG A 38 -17.48 -28.15 20.70
N ALA A 39 -17.22 -28.23 22.01
CA ALA A 39 -16.86 -27.08 22.83
C ALA A 39 -15.53 -26.46 22.37
N HIS A 40 -14.52 -27.30 22.11
CA HIS A 40 -13.22 -26.88 21.59
C HIS A 40 -13.35 -26.21 20.21
N HIS A 41 -14.07 -26.84 19.28
CA HIS A 41 -14.32 -26.27 17.96
C HIS A 41 -15.02 -24.89 18.05
N ASN A 42 -16.05 -24.77 18.91
CA ASN A 42 -16.74 -23.51 19.13
C ASN A 42 -15.84 -22.43 19.76
N ALA A 43 -14.88 -22.82 20.60
CA ALA A 43 -13.91 -21.91 21.18
C ALA A 43 -12.93 -21.38 20.12
N LEU A 44 -12.41 -22.25 19.26
CA LEU A 44 -11.54 -21.86 18.15
C LEU A 44 -12.24 -20.92 17.17
N GLU A 45 -13.48 -21.22 16.80
CA GLU A 45 -14.23 -20.37 15.88
C GLU A 45 -14.57 -19.00 16.50
N ARG A 46 -14.85 -18.94 17.81
CA ARG A 46 -14.99 -17.64 18.51
C ARG A 46 -13.71 -16.82 18.39
N LYS A 47 -12.55 -17.42 18.70
CA LYS A 47 -11.25 -16.76 18.55
C LYS A 47 -11.04 -16.27 17.12
N ARG A 48 -11.34 -17.09 16.10
CA ARG A 48 -11.25 -16.67 14.69
C ARG A 48 -12.13 -15.45 14.38
N ARG A 49 -13.37 -15.43 14.87
CA ARG A 49 -14.30 -14.31 14.66
C ARG A 49 -13.84 -13.02 15.36
N ASP A 50 -13.24 -13.12 16.53
CA ASP A 50 -12.68 -11.97 17.25
C ASP A 50 -11.51 -11.36 16.46
N HIS A 51 -10.59 -12.19 15.97
CA HIS A 51 -9.50 -11.73 15.11
C HIS A 51 -10.02 -11.02 13.84
N ILE A 52 -11.06 -11.55 13.20
CA ILE A 52 -11.69 -10.90 12.03
C ILE A 52 -12.31 -9.55 12.42
N LYS A 53 -12.98 -9.48 13.56
CA LYS A 53 -13.58 -8.24 14.06
C LYS A 53 -12.52 -7.17 14.33
N ASP A 54 -11.36 -7.56 14.84
CA ASP A 54 -10.23 -6.66 15.05
C ASP A 54 -9.67 -6.15 13.71
N SER A 55 -9.50 -7.04 12.72
CA SER A 55 -9.10 -6.63 11.36
C SER A 55 -10.07 -5.65 10.72
N PHE A 56 -11.38 -5.85 10.89
CA PHE A 56 -12.39 -4.89 10.40
C PHE A 56 -12.33 -3.55 11.12
N SER A 57 -12.01 -3.56 12.42
CA SER A 57 -11.85 -2.34 13.20
C SER A 57 -10.62 -1.56 12.72
N GLY A 58 -9.48 -2.25 12.54
CA GLY A 58 -8.27 -1.65 11.97
C GLY A 58 -8.49 -1.09 10.57
N LEU A 59 -9.21 -1.80 9.70
CA LEU A 59 -9.55 -1.31 8.35
C LEU A 59 -10.44 -0.06 8.41
N ARG A 60 -11.43 -0.03 9.30
CA ARG A 60 -12.31 1.14 9.45
C ARG A 60 -11.52 2.38 9.86
N ASP A 61 -10.57 2.23 10.76
CA ASP A 61 -9.84 3.36 11.36
C ASP A 61 -8.86 4.03 10.38
N VAL A 62 -8.39 3.30 9.35
CA VAL A 62 -7.51 3.83 8.30
C VAL A 62 -8.26 4.44 7.11
N VAL A 63 -9.56 4.20 6.98
CA VAL A 63 -10.39 4.77 5.90
C VAL A 63 -11.00 6.08 6.39
N PRO A 64 -10.60 7.25 5.85
CA PRO A 64 -10.99 8.55 6.42
C PRO A 64 -12.50 8.77 6.52
N SER A 65 -13.27 8.26 5.55
CA SER A 65 -14.73 8.41 5.50
C SER A 65 -15.50 7.52 6.48
N LEU A 66 -14.82 6.59 7.17
CA LEU A 66 -15.45 5.69 8.14
C LEU A 66 -15.05 5.99 9.58
N LYS A 67 -14.09 6.90 9.79
CA LYS A 67 -13.51 7.17 11.10
C LYS A 67 -14.56 7.82 12.01
N GLY A 68 -14.79 7.20 13.17
CA GLY A 68 -15.76 7.71 14.16
C GLY A 68 -17.22 7.38 13.85
N GLU A 69 -17.52 6.65 12.76
CA GLU A 69 -18.88 6.27 12.41
C GLU A 69 -19.16 4.78 12.69
N LYS A 70 -20.43 4.46 12.98
CA LYS A 70 -20.90 3.08 13.00
C LYS A 70 -21.10 2.62 11.56
N SER A 71 -20.31 1.64 11.13
CA SER A 71 -20.36 1.11 9.76
C SER A 71 -20.50 -0.41 9.78
N SER A 72 -21.36 -0.94 8.90
CA SER A 72 -21.48 -2.38 8.68
C SER A 72 -20.24 -2.94 7.98
N ARG A 73 -20.01 -4.26 8.07
CA ARG A 73 -18.90 -4.93 7.35
C ARG A 73 -18.94 -4.66 5.85
N ALA A 74 -20.13 -4.69 5.25
CA ALA A 74 -20.31 -4.40 3.82
C ALA A 74 -19.92 -2.95 3.47
N GLN A 75 -20.31 -1.98 4.30
CA GLN A 75 -19.92 -0.59 4.12
C GLN A 75 -18.41 -0.39 4.27
N ILE A 76 -17.77 -1.06 5.25
CA ILE A 76 -16.31 -1.00 5.43
C ILE A 76 -15.60 -1.47 4.16
N LEU A 77 -15.98 -2.63 3.63
CA LEU A 77 -15.37 -3.16 2.40
C LEU A 77 -15.61 -2.24 1.20
N LYS A 78 -16.84 -1.73 1.02
CA LYS A 78 -17.16 -0.81 -0.07
C LYS A 78 -16.33 0.46 -0.01
N LYS A 79 -16.28 1.12 1.16
CA LYS A 79 -15.56 2.37 1.36
C LYS A 79 -14.04 2.19 1.31
N ALA A 80 -13.52 1.06 1.76
CA ALA A 80 -12.10 0.72 1.58
C ALA A 80 -11.73 0.60 0.09
N SER A 81 -12.54 -0.11 -0.70
CA SER A 81 -12.31 -0.23 -2.16
C SER A 81 -12.40 1.13 -2.87
N GLU A 82 -13.39 1.95 -2.53
CA GLU A 82 -13.51 3.32 -3.05
C GLU A 82 -12.28 4.17 -2.69
N PHE A 83 -11.81 4.08 -1.44
CA PHE A 83 -10.65 4.83 -0.98
C PHE A 83 -9.35 4.40 -1.66
N ILE A 84 -9.15 3.11 -1.89
CA ILE A 84 -7.99 2.61 -2.65
C ILE A 84 -8.01 3.13 -4.09
N ALA A 85 -9.16 3.10 -4.76
CA ALA A 85 -9.30 3.63 -6.11
C ALA A 85 -9.01 5.15 -6.17
N PHE A 86 -9.55 5.90 -5.21
CA PHE A 86 -9.30 7.33 -5.06
C PHE A 86 -7.80 7.62 -4.84
N MET A 87 -7.15 6.93 -3.90
CA MET A 87 -5.72 7.13 -3.61
C MET A 87 -4.84 6.82 -4.83
N ARG A 88 -5.18 5.79 -5.62
CA ARG A 88 -4.46 5.49 -6.88
C ARG A 88 -4.59 6.62 -7.89
N ALA A 89 -5.80 7.15 -8.09
CA ALA A 89 -6.02 8.28 -8.99
C ALA A 89 -5.28 9.55 -8.50
N SER A 90 -5.38 9.87 -7.21
CA SER A 90 -4.70 11.01 -6.59
C SER A 90 -3.19 10.92 -6.75
N ASN A 91 -2.60 9.74 -6.50
CA ASN A 91 -1.16 9.54 -6.68
C ASN A 91 -0.72 9.71 -8.14
N ALA A 92 -1.53 9.25 -9.10
CA ALA A 92 -1.24 9.44 -10.52
C ALA A 92 -1.25 10.92 -10.92
N THR A 93 -2.23 11.69 -10.43
CA THR A 93 -2.27 13.15 -10.64
C THR A 93 -1.06 13.83 -10.02
N HIS A 94 -0.72 13.54 -8.76
CA HIS A 94 0.45 14.10 -8.10
C HIS A 94 1.76 13.75 -8.82
N GLN A 95 1.86 12.55 -9.38
CA GLN A 95 3.02 12.16 -10.17
C GLN A 95 3.15 12.99 -11.45
N SER A 96 2.03 13.26 -12.14
CA SER A 96 2.00 14.16 -13.29
C SER A 96 2.40 15.59 -12.91
N ASP A 97 1.88 16.10 -11.79
CA ASP A 97 2.23 17.44 -11.29
C ASP A 97 3.73 17.55 -10.98
N ILE A 98 4.32 16.51 -10.38
CA ILE A 98 5.76 16.44 -10.11
C ILE A 98 6.57 16.47 -11.42
N GLU A 99 6.13 15.75 -12.44
CA GLU A 99 6.80 15.70 -13.74
C GLU A 99 6.73 17.03 -14.48
N ASP A 100 5.56 17.67 -14.49
CA ASP A 100 5.39 18.99 -15.08
C ASP A 100 6.22 20.06 -14.36
N LEU A 101 6.25 20.05 -13.02
CA LEU A 101 7.08 20.96 -12.24
C LEU A 101 8.58 20.73 -12.49
N LYS A 102 9.01 19.47 -12.63
CA LYS A 102 10.40 19.16 -13.00
C LYS A 102 10.76 19.69 -14.38
N ARG A 103 9.86 19.55 -15.37
CA ARG A 103 10.06 20.12 -16.71
C ARG A 103 10.19 21.63 -16.66
N GLN A 104 9.28 22.31 -15.96
CA GLN A 104 9.32 23.77 -15.81
C GLN A 104 10.60 24.25 -15.13
N ASN A 105 11.05 23.57 -14.06
CA ASN A 105 12.30 23.90 -13.39
C ASN A 105 13.50 23.77 -14.33
N ALA A 106 13.59 22.68 -15.11
CA ALA A 106 14.67 22.50 -16.07
C ALA A 106 14.67 23.60 -17.15
N GLU A 107 13.51 24.00 -17.64
CA GLU A 107 13.39 25.12 -18.59
C GLU A 107 13.86 26.45 -17.97
N LEU A 108 13.48 26.73 -16.73
CA LEU A 108 13.91 27.93 -16.02
C LEU A 108 15.43 27.92 -15.75
N GLU A 109 16.01 26.79 -15.37
CA GLU A 109 17.45 26.63 -15.18
C GLU A 109 18.24 26.90 -16.48
N LEU A 110 17.73 26.43 -17.62
CA LEU A 110 18.31 26.72 -18.93
C LEU A 110 18.23 28.22 -19.26
N GLN A 111 17.10 28.87 -18.99
CA GLN A 111 16.93 30.31 -19.21
C GLN A 111 17.87 31.14 -18.33
N ILE A 112 18.02 30.78 -17.04
CA ILE A 112 18.93 31.43 -16.11
C ILE A 112 20.37 31.32 -16.64
N THR A 113 20.80 30.11 -16.99
CA THR A 113 22.15 29.86 -17.52
C THR A 113 22.43 30.68 -18.79
N ALA A 114 21.47 30.74 -19.72
CA ALA A 114 21.59 31.53 -20.93
C ALA A 114 21.72 33.04 -20.64
N MET A 115 20.89 33.57 -19.73
CA MET A 115 20.96 34.96 -19.31
C MET A 115 22.26 35.32 -18.60
N GLU A 116 22.78 34.43 -17.75
CA GLU A 116 24.06 34.61 -17.09
C GLU A 116 25.22 34.67 -18.08
N LYS A 117 25.22 33.79 -19.09
CA LYS A 117 26.20 33.81 -20.17
C LYS A 117 26.14 35.12 -20.98
N MET A 118 24.94 35.55 -21.37
CA MET A 118 24.76 36.83 -22.09
C MET A 118 25.22 38.04 -21.27
N LYS A 119 24.92 38.07 -19.97
CA LYS A 119 25.41 39.13 -19.05
C LYS A 119 26.94 39.12 -18.94
N ALA A 120 27.55 37.94 -18.80
CA ALA A 120 29.00 37.81 -18.73
C ALA A 120 29.68 38.28 -20.03
N GLU A 121 29.14 37.92 -21.19
CA GLU A 121 29.62 38.37 -22.49
C GLU A 121 29.49 39.89 -22.65
N ARG A 122 28.34 40.47 -22.27
CA ARG A 122 28.13 41.93 -22.29
C ARG A 122 29.15 42.65 -21.41
N ASN A 123 29.31 42.22 -20.16
CA ASN A 123 30.29 42.82 -19.23
C ASN A 123 31.72 42.72 -19.77
N ARG A 124 32.07 41.61 -20.44
CA ARG A 124 33.38 41.43 -21.08
C ARG A 124 33.57 42.38 -22.27
N MET A 125 32.53 42.63 -23.06
CA MET A 125 32.58 43.59 -24.16
C MET A 125 32.75 45.01 -23.65
N GLU A 126 31.97 45.43 -22.66
CA GLU A 126 32.06 46.75 -22.03
C GLU A 126 33.47 47.01 -21.46
N ALA A 127 34.05 46.01 -20.78
CA ALA A 127 35.42 46.10 -20.27
C ALA A 127 36.46 46.28 -21.39
N ARG A 128 36.28 45.58 -22.51
CA ARG A 128 37.16 45.71 -23.70
C ARG A 128 37.05 47.08 -24.35
N GLU A 129 35.85 47.64 -24.48
CA GLU A 129 35.65 48.98 -25.03
C GLU A 129 36.25 50.06 -24.13
N ALA A 130 36.08 49.95 -22.81
CA ALA A 130 36.68 50.87 -21.84
C ALA A 130 38.22 50.88 -21.92
N LEU A 131 38.86 49.75 -22.19
CA LEU A 131 40.31 49.66 -22.42
C LEU A 131 40.74 50.35 -23.73
N ARG A 132 39.94 50.20 -24.81
CA ARG A 132 40.21 50.83 -26.10
C ARG A 132 40.12 52.36 -26.02
N GLY A 133 39.12 52.90 -25.31
CA GLY A 133 38.93 54.34 -25.13
C GLY A 133 40.05 55.04 -24.34
N LYS A 134 40.76 54.31 -23.47
CA LYS A 134 41.92 54.85 -22.72
C LYS A 134 43.18 55.00 -23.57
N HIS A 135 43.35 54.18 -24.61
CA HIS A 135 44.54 54.22 -25.48
C HIS A 135 44.48 55.35 -26.51
N SER A 136 43.28 55.80 -26.90
CA SER A 136 43.11 56.95 -27.82
C SER A 136 43.36 58.32 -27.17
N GLY A 137 43.49 58.40 -25.85
CA GLY A 137 43.75 59.64 -25.12
C GLY A 137 45.22 59.88 -24.73
N SER A 138 46.14 58.97 -25.07
CA SER A 138 47.55 59.02 -24.62
C SER A 138 48.55 59.50 -25.69
N THR A 139 48.08 59.95 -26.86
CA THR A 139 48.93 60.43 -27.96
C THR A 139 48.86 61.95 -28.19
N ALA A 140 48.57 62.75 -27.16
CA ALA A 140 48.70 64.21 -27.22
C ALA A 140 49.87 64.67 -26.34
#